data_AF-A7HZ68-F1
#
_entry.id   AF-A7HZ68-F1
#
_cell.length_a   1.000
_cell.length_b   1.000
_cell.length_c   1.000
_cell.angle_alpha   90.00
_cell.angle_beta   90.00
_cell.angle_gamma   90.00
#
_symmetry.space_group_name_H-M   'P 1'
#
loop_
_entity.id
_entity.type
_entity.pdbx_description
1 polymer ?
#
loop_
_entity_poly.entity_id
_entity_poly.type
_entity_poly.pdbx_seq_one_letter_code
_entity_poly.pdbx_strand_id
1 'polypeptide(L)'
;MPRIAATAISSISALKQSPARIIEEAGAGPVAILNHNKPVAYLVAPDTYERMLEALADHEDMKRVLHREGQEVTPLIPEGAGEGRYRLGFVEEAMREWQGLAPSVRQPFERTLAKRLEEPHVERQRFPGLPGFYRIKLKKSGSGPVYVLVYKVEGERIEVREVGTGREDARMDEGV
;
A
#
# COMPACT_ATOMS: atom_id res chain seq x y z
N MET A 1 13.77 -27.46 18.79
CA MET A 1 14.58 -26.26 18.47
C MET A 1 13.68 -25.26 17.73
N PRO A 2 13.70 -23.96 18.07
CA PRO A 2 12.94 -22.97 17.32
C PRO A 2 13.46 -22.90 15.88
N ARG A 3 12.56 -22.84 14.91
CA ARG A 3 12.91 -22.72 13.50
C ARG A 3 13.49 -21.32 13.27
N ILE A 4 14.75 -21.25 12.87
CA ILE A 4 15.38 -19.98 12.48
C ILE A 4 14.86 -19.63 11.08
N ALA A 5 14.15 -18.50 10.97
CA ALA A 5 13.60 -18.00 9.72
C ALA A 5 14.59 -17.04 9.05
N ALA A 6 15.79 -17.54 8.76
CA ALA A 6 16.86 -16.78 8.11
C ALA A 6 17.55 -17.63 7.04
N THR A 7 18.01 -16.96 5.99
CA THR A 7 18.83 -17.59 4.95
C THR A 7 20.31 -17.64 5.34
N ALA A 8 20.71 -16.79 6.29
CA ALA A 8 22.07 -16.76 6.84
C ALA A 8 22.05 -16.52 8.35
N ILE A 9 23.16 -16.87 9.00
CA ILE A 9 23.33 -16.73 10.45
C ILE A 9 24.65 -16.01 10.69
N SER A 10 24.64 -15.03 11.60
CA SER A 10 25.85 -14.34 12.04
C SER A 10 25.87 -14.16 13.56
N SER A 11 27.04 -13.90 14.13
CA SER A 11 27.19 -13.64 15.57
C SER A 11 27.18 -12.13 15.85
N ILE A 12 26.91 -11.74 17.10
CA ILE A 12 27.09 -10.33 17.51
C ILE A 12 28.51 -9.83 17.22
N SER A 13 29.54 -10.65 17.42
CA SER A 13 30.93 -10.25 17.18
C SER A 13 31.20 -9.97 15.70
N ALA A 14 30.71 -10.84 14.81
CA ALA A 14 30.82 -10.64 13.37
C ALA A 14 30.02 -9.41 12.91
N LEU A 15 28.83 -9.19 13.48
CA LEU A 15 28.02 -8.00 13.22
C LEU A 15 28.77 -6.71 13.59
N LYS A 16 29.42 -6.67 14.75
CA LYS A 16 30.23 -5.51 15.17
C LYS A 16 31.41 -5.24 14.25
N GLN A 17 31.99 -6.29 13.65
CA GLN A 17 33.15 -6.16 12.76
C GLN A 17 32.76 -5.62 11.38
N SER A 18 31.71 -6.15 10.76
CA SER A 18 31.29 -5.70 9.44
C SER A 18 29.81 -5.99 9.14
N PRO A 19 28.91 -5.05 9.45
CA PRO A 19 27.49 -5.17 9.11
C PRO A 19 27.25 -5.26 7.59
N ALA A 20 27.97 -4.45 6.81
CA ALA A 20 27.79 -4.36 5.35
C ALA A 20 28.06 -5.70 4.67
N ARG A 21 29.18 -6.35 5.01
CA ARG A 21 29.54 -7.66 4.47
C ARG A 21 28.49 -8.72 4.75
N ILE A 22 27.92 -8.72 5.96
CA ILE A 22 26.86 -9.68 6.34
C ILE A 22 25.61 -9.49 5.49
N ILE A 23 25.24 -8.25 5.19
CA ILE A 23 24.08 -7.94 4.32
C ILE A 23 24.37 -8.33 2.87
N GLU A 24 25.56 -8.01 2.35
CA GLU A 24 25.98 -8.37 0.99
C GLU A 24 25.99 -9.88 0.77
N GLU A 25 26.55 -10.65 1.70
CA GLU A 25 26.61 -12.12 1.64
C GLU A 25 25.19 -12.74 1.70
N ALA A 26 24.28 -12.13 2.45
CA ALA A 26 22.90 -12.61 2.57
C ALA A 26 21.99 -12.18 1.40
N GLY A 27 22.41 -11.18 0.63
CA GLY A 27 21.64 -10.60 -0.45
C GLY A 27 20.27 -10.10 0.01
N ALA A 28 19.20 -10.58 -0.63
CA ALA A 28 17.82 -10.21 -0.27
C ALA A 28 17.24 -11.01 0.92
N GLY A 29 18.01 -11.93 1.50
CA GLY A 29 17.53 -12.81 2.57
C GLY A 29 17.79 -12.26 3.97
N PRO A 30 16.93 -12.57 4.95
CA PRO A 30 17.16 -12.17 6.35
C PRO A 30 18.33 -12.94 6.97
N VAL A 31 19.08 -12.26 7.83
CA VAL A 31 20.18 -12.82 8.62
C VAL A 31 19.76 -12.91 10.09
N ALA A 32 19.83 -14.10 10.68
CA ALA A 32 19.65 -14.26 12.12
C ALA A 32 20.94 -13.92 12.86
N ILE A 33 20.86 -13.02 13.84
CA ILE A 33 21.97 -12.67 14.72
C ILE A 33 21.88 -13.51 15.98
N LEU A 34 22.96 -14.24 16.30
CA LEU A 34 23.04 -15.08 17.48
C LEU A 34 23.84 -14.43 18.61
N ASN A 35 23.35 -14.62 19.83
CA ASN A 35 24.10 -14.43 21.08
C ASN A 35 24.10 -15.75 21.87
N HIS A 36 25.27 -16.24 22.28
CA HIS A 36 25.40 -17.53 22.97
C HIS A 36 24.60 -18.67 22.31
N ASN A 37 24.71 -18.80 20.98
CA ASN A 37 23.99 -19.77 20.14
C ASN A 37 22.45 -19.65 20.15
N LYS A 38 21.91 -18.51 20.60
CA LYS A 38 20.47 -18.22 20.57
C LYS A 38 20.20 -17.02 19.64
N PRO A 39 19.21 -17.10 18.73
CA PRO A 39 18.84 -15.95 17.91
C PRO A 39 18.28 -14.83 18.79
N VAL A 40 18.82 -13.63 18.62
CA VAL A 40 18.43 -12.42 19.38
C VAL A 40 17.89 -11.30 18.50
N ALA A 41 18.21 -11.30 17.21
CA ALA A 41 17.73 -10.30 16.25
C ALA A 41 17.75 -10.86 14.82
N TYR A 42 17.11 -10.13 13.90
CA TYR A 42 17.22 -10.32 12.46
C TYR A 42 17.73 -9.04 11.80
N LEU A 43 18.51 -9.19 10.74
CA LEU A 43 18.94 -8.10 9.86
C LEU A 43 18.46 -8.39 8.45
N VAL A 44 18.07 -7.34 7.75
CA VAL A 44 17.68 -7.38 6.34
C VAL A 44 18.32 -6.20 5.61
N ALA A 45 18.56 -6.34 4.31
CA ALA A 45 18.98 -5.21 3.48
C ALA A 45 17.89 -4.10 3.47
N PRO A 46 18.26 -2.82 3.30
CA PRO A 46 17.30 -1.71 3.21
C PRO A 46 16.16 -1.98 2.21
N ASP A 47 16.50 -2.36 0.97
CA ASP A 47 15.50 -2.68 -0.06
C ASP A 47 14.56 -3.82 0.34
N THR A 48 15.03 -4.77 1.13
CA THR A 48 14.21 -5.89 1.62
C THR A 48 13.25 -5.40 2.69
N TYR A 49 13.72 -4.55 3.61
CA TYR A 49 12.87 -3.94 4.62
C TYR A 49 11.78 -3.06 3.97
N GLU A 50 12.13 -2.26 2.97
CA GLU A 50 11.18 -1.44 2.22
C GLU A 50 10.11 -2.29 1.53
N ARG A 51 10.49 -3.42 0.91
CA ARG A 51 9.54 -4.37 0.31
C ARG A 51 8.63 -5.02 1.34
N MET A 52 9.14 -5.34 2.53
CA MET A 52 8.32 -5.87 3.63
C MET A 52 7.29 -4.83 4.08
N LEU A 53 7.71 -3.57 4.22
CA LEU A 53 6.81 -2.47 4.58
C LEU A 53 5.76 -2.23 3.50
N GLU A 54 6.13 -2.28 2.21
CA GLU A 54 5.16 -2.16 1.12
C GLU A 54 4.17 -3.33 1.10
N ALA A 55 4.63 -4.56 1.31
CA ALA A 55 3.74 -5.73 1.38
C ALA A 55 2.77 -5.66 2.56
N LEU A 56 3.20 -5.14 3.71
CA LEU A 56 2.34 -4.91 4.88
C LEU A 56 1.29 -3.84 4.58
N ALA A 57 1.69 -2.71 4.00
CA ALA A 57 0.75 -1.65 3.62
C ALA A 57 -0.28 -2.16 2.59
N ASP A 58 0.17 -2.90 1.57
CA ASP A 58 -0.71 -3.51 0.58
C ASP A 58 -1.68 -4.53 1.25
N HIS A 59 -1.27 -5.23 2.31
CA HIS A 59 -2.15 -6.10 3.08
C HIS A 59 -3.18 -5.33 3.92
N GLU A 60 -2.85 -4.15 4.44
CA GLU A 60 -3.80 -3.31 5.17
C GLU A 60 -4.86 -2.71 4.24
N ASP A 61 -4.44 -2.16 3.10
CA ASP A 61 -5.33 -1.70 2.03
C ASP A 61 -6.29 -2.82 1.61
N MET A 62 -5.75 -4.03 1.37
CA MET A 62 -6.52 -5.23 1.05
C MET A 62 -7.61 -5.53 2.09
N LYS A 63 -7.27 -5.50 3.39
CA LYS A 63 -8.23 -5.78 4.46
C LYS A 63 -9.36 -4.74 4.49
N ARG A 64 -9.06 -3.46 4.24
CA ARG A 64 -10.07 -2.40 4.18
C ARG A 64 -11.01 -2.61 3.00
N VAL A 65 -10.46 -2.92 1.82
CA VAL A 65 -11.24 -3.20 0.61
C VAL A 65 -12.15 -4.41 0.81
N LEU A 66 -11.63 -5.51 1.33
CA LEU A 66 -12.40 -6.74 1.59
C LEU A 66 -13.49 -6.53 2.65
N HIS A 67 -13.21 -5.77 3.71
CA HIS A 67 -14.22 -5.42 4.71
C HIS A 67 -15.39 -4.63 4.12
N ARG A 68 -15.11 -3.84 3.08
CA ARG A 68 -16.10 -3.02 2.36
C ARG A 68 -16.73 -3.73 1.16
N GLU A 69 -16.40 -5.01 0.96
CA GLU A 69 -17.00 -5.80 -0.10
C GLU A 69 -18.48 -6.04 0.17
N GLY A 70 -19.32 -5.92 -0.87
CA GLY A 70 -20.77 -6.05 -0.73
C GLY A 70 -21.50 -4.83 -0.17
N GLN A 71 -20.78 -3.80 0.29
CA GLN A 71 -21.41 -2.52 0.64
C GLN A 71 -22.04 -1.86 -0.60
N GLU A 72 -23.18 -1.19 -0.37
CA GLU A 72 -23.91 -0.49 -1.41
C GLU A 72 -23.07 0.68 -1.96
N VAL A 73 -23.07 0.79 -3.28
CA VAL A 73 -22.33 1.83 -3.99
C VAL A 73 -23.30 2.91 -4.40
N THR A 74 -23.17 4.08 -3.78
CA THR A 74 -23.90 5.28 -4.18
C THR A 74 -23.38 5.72 -5.55
N PRO A 75 -24.21 5.70 -6.60
CA PRO A 75 -23.82 6.20 -7.90
C PRO A 75 -23.58 7.71 -7.80
N LEU A 76 -22.39 8.17 -8.20
CA LEU A 76 -22.16 9.57 -8.49
C LEU A 76 -22.18 9.71 -10.01
N ILE A 77 -23.30 10.20 -10.54
CA ILE A 77 -23.29 10.79 -11.87
C ILE A 77 -22.76 12.20 -11.64
N PRO A 78 -21.51 12.54 -12.04
CA PRO A 78 -21.10 13.93 -11.92
C PRO A 78 -22.03 14.76 -12.79
N GLU A 79 -22.70 15.76 -12.21
CA GLU A 79 -23.44 16.74 -13.01
C GLU A 79 -22.45 17.38 -13.98
N GLY A 80 -22.62 17.12 -15.28
CA GLY A 80 -21.69 17.57 -16.33
C GLY A 80 -20.59 16.59 -16.74
N ALA A 81 -20.53 15.36 -16.21
CA ALA A 81 -19.75 14.30 -16.85
C ALA A 81 -20.54 13.73 -18.02
N GLY A 82 -20.37 14.36 -19.18
CA GLY A 82 -20.72 13.75 -20.45
C GLY A 82 -20.00 12.40 -20.62
N GLU A 83 -20.76 11.39 -21.03
CA GLU A 83 -20.37 10.38 -22.02
C GLU A 83 -19.08 9.57 -21.80
N GLY A 84 -18.58 9.42 -20.57
CA GLY A 84 -17.59 8.37 -20.28
C GLY A 84 -18.22 6.97 -20.40
N ARG A 85 -17.49 5.99 -20.94
CA ARG A 85 -17.99 4.61 -21.07
C ARG A 85 -18.35 3.98 -19.72
N TYR A 86 -17.73 4.44 -18.63
CA TYR A 86 -17.97 3.94 -17.28
C TYR A 86 -18.59 5.01 -16.39
N ARG A 87 -19.46 4.58 -15.47
CA ARG A 87 -20.05 5.44 -14.43
C ARG A 87 -19.25 5.34 -13.13
N LEU A 88 -19.12 6.47 -12.41
CA LEU A 88 -18.44 6.50 -11.13
C LEU A 88 -19.41 6.23 -9.97
N GLY A 89 -18.95 5.51 -8.96
CA GLY A 89 -19.67 5.32 -7.71
C GLY A 89 -18.69 5.23 -6.55
N PHE A 90 -19.18 5.50 -5.35
CA PHE A 90 -18.41 5.37 -4.12
C PHE A 90 -19.21 4.54 -3.12
N VAL A 91 -18.54 3.69 -2.35
CA VAL A 91 -19.11 3.24 -1.07
C VAL A 91 -19.17 4.41 -0.09
N GLU A 92 -20.08 4.38 0.87
CA GLU A 92 -20.35 5.50 1.77
C GLU A 92 -19.09 5.97 2.50
N GLU A 93 -18.29 5.05 3.03
CA GLU A 93 -17.05 5.34 3.76
C GLU A 93 -16.01 5.99 2.86
N ALA A 94 -15.82 5.46 1.64
CA ALA A 94 -14.90 6.03 0.67
C ALA A 94 -15.34 7.44 0.23
N MET A 95 -16.65 7.70 0.18
CA MET A 95 -17.18 9.03 -0.10
C MET A 95 -16.91 10.01 1.05
N ARG A 96 -17.07 9.58 2.31
CA ARG A 96 -16.73 10.39 3.48
C ARG A 96 -15.24 10.73 3.50
N GLU A 97 -14.38 9.75 3.23
CA GLU A 97 -12.93 9.95 3.11
C GLU A 97 -12.58 10.91 1.97
N TRP A 98 -13.19 10.71 0.81
CA TRP A 98 -13.04 11.58 -0.36
C TRP A 98 -13.41 13.04 -0.05
N GLN A 99 -14.52 13.26 0.66
CA GLN A 99 -14.98 14.59 1.09
C GLN A 99 -14.04 15.22 2.13
N GLY A 100 -13.32 14.42 2.91
CA GLY A 100 -12.30 14.88 3.86
C GLY A 100 -10.97 15.30 3.20
N LEU A 101 -10.71 14.89 1.96
CA LEU A 101 -9.45 15.23 1.29
C LEU A 101 -9.30 16.73 1.01
N ALA A 102 -8.10 17.25 1.26
CA ALA A 102 -7.75 18.60 0.80
C ALA A 102 -7.81 18.69 -0.74
N PRO A 103 -8.18 19.84 -1.32
CA PRO A 103 -8.26 20.01 -2.78
C PRO A 103 -6.97 19.64 -3.53
N SER A 104 -5.81 19.89 -2.92
CA SER A 104 -4.49 19.56 -3.47
C SER A 104 -4.26 18.05 -3.65
N VAL A 105 -4.99 17.20 -2.92
CA VAL A 105 -4.97 15.73 -3.04
C VAL A 105 -6.12 15.24 -3.91
N ARG A 106 -7.32 15.83 -3.73
CA ARG A 106 -8.51 15.46 -4.49
C ARG A 106 -8.37 15.71 -5.99
N GLN A 107 -7.87 16.88 -6.39
CA GLN A 107 -7.76 17.26 -7.82
C GLN A 107 -6.85 16.32 -8.65
N PRO A 108 -5.68 15.85 -8.17
CA PRO A 108 -4.94 14.79 -8.85
C PRO A 108 -5.71 13.47 -9.00
N PHE A 109 -6.48 13.06 -7.98
CA PHE A 109 -7.33 11.87 -8.10
C PHE A 109 -8.45 12.09 -9.11
N GLU A 110 -9.15 13.21 -9.09
CA GLU A 110 -10.21 13.55 -10.06
C GLU A 110 -9.70 13.48 -11.50
N ARG A 111 -8.52 14.08 -11.76
CA ARG A 111 -7.88 14.01 -13.09
C ARG A 111 -7.51 12.59 -13.50
N THR A 112 -7.16 11.74 -12.54
CA THR A 112 -6.83 10.34 -12.82
C THR A 112 -8.10 9.53 -13.06
N LEU A 113 -9.12 9.69 -12.20
CA LEU A 113 -10.43 9.04 -12.32
C LEU A 113 -11.13 9.41 -13.63
N ALA A 114 -11.06 10.67 -14.07
CA ALA A 114 -11.57 11.09 -15.38
C ALA A 114 -10.99 10.26 -16.52
N LYS A 115 -9.69 9.94 -16.48
CA LYS A 115 -9.05 9.04 -17.46
C LYS A 115 -9.50 7.59 -17.30
N ARG A 116 -9.82 7.16 -16.06
CA ARG A 116 -10.31 5.80 -15.79
C ARG A 116 -11.73 5.59 -16.25
N LEU A 117 -12.57 6.62 -16.26
CA LEU A 117 -13.92 6.54 -16.82
C LEU A 117 -13.92 6.21 -18.33
N GLU A 118 -12.79 6.42 -19.02
CA GLU A 118 -12.54 5.95 -20.39
C GLU A 118 -11.83 4.59 -20.42
N GLU A 119 -10.72 4.46 -19.68
CA GLU A 119 -9.87 3.26 -19.64
C GLU A 119 -9.61 2.82 -18.18
N PRO A 120 -10.52 2.00 -17.61
CA PRO A 120 -10.44 1.63 -16.20
C PRO A 120 -9.52 0.44 -15.93
N HIS A 121 -9.27 -0.41 -16.92
CA HIS A 121 -8.45 -1.61 -16.76
C HIS A 121 -6.97 -1.31 -17.01
N VAL A 122 -6.25 -0.99 -15.93
CA VAL A 122 -4.85 -0.56 -16.02
C VAL A 122 -3.98 -1.60 -15.37
N GLU A 123 -3.41 -2.51 -16.16
CA GLU A 123 -2.79 -3.72 -15.63
C GLU A 123 -1.62 -3.44 -14.67
N ARG A 124 -0.80 -2.43 -14.96
CA ARG A 124 0.29 -1.99 -14.05
C ARG A 124 -0.20 -1.43 -12.70
N GLN A 125 -1.49 -1.09 -12.61
CA GLN A 125 -2.15 -0.58 -11.40
C GLN A 125 -3.09 -1.62 -10.78
N ARG A 126 -3.14 -2.85 -11.30
CA ARG A 126 -3.94 -3.92 -10.70
C ARG A 126 -3.53 -4.13 -9.24
N PHE A 127 -4.52 -4.29 -8.38
CA PHE A 127 -4.31 -4.60 -6.97
C PHE A 127 -3.86 -6.06 -6.83
N PRO A 128 -2.68 -6.36 -6.24
CA PRO A 128 -2.20 -7.74 -6.11
C PRO A 128 -3.18 -8.59 -5.30
N GLY A 129 -3.59 -9.75 -5.84
CA GLY A 129 -4.48 -10.68 -5.14
C GLY A 129 -5.97 -10.37 -5.20
N LEU A 130 -6.40 -9.24 -5.78
CA LEU A 130 -7.81 -8.90 -6.00
C LEU A 130 -8.13 -8.67 -7.48
N PRO A 131 -8.73 -9.66 -8.16
CA PRO A 131 -9.16 -9.50 -9.55
C PRO A 131 -10.18 -8.38 -9.71
N GLY A 132 -10.02 -7.54 -10.73
CA GLY A 132 -10.93 -6.41 -11.02
C GLY A 132 -10.73 -5.18 -10.13
N PHE A 133 -9.80 -5.21 -9.17
CA PHE A 133 -9.41 -4.07 -8.36
C PHE A 133 -8.12 -3.43 -8.87
N TYR A 134 -8.07 -2.11 -8.74
CA TYR A 134 -6.97 -1.27 -9.20
C TYR A 134 -6.67 -0.18 -8.19
N ARG A 135 -5.40 0.21 -8.07
CA ARG A 135 -4.94 1.25 -7.14
C ARG A 135 -4.32 2.45 -7.83
N ILE A 136 -4.62 3.63 -7.30
CA ILE A 136 -3.95 4.88 -7.65
C ILE A 136 -3.18 5.33 -6.40
N LYS A 137 -1.86 5.34 -6.48
CA LYS A 137 -0.98 5.88 -5.43
C LYS A 137 -0.54 7.30 -5.83
N LEU A 138 -0.79 8.29 -4.99
CA LEU A 138 -0.27 9.65 -5.11
C LEU A 138 0.82 9.87 -4.08
N LYS A 139 2.06 9.95 -4.54
CA LYS A 139 3.21 10.30 -3.71
C LYS A 139 3.32 11.82 -3.66
N LYS A 140 3.20 12.42 -2.48
CA LYS A 140 3.54 13.83 -2.32
C LYS A 140 5.06 13.99 -2.40
N SER A 141 5.54 15.11 -2.95
CA SER A 141 6.97 15.43 -2.89
C SER A 141 7.42 15.56 -1.43
N GLY A 142 8.58 15.01 -1.09
CA GLY A 142 9.13 14.99 0.27
C GLY A 142 8.57 13.87 1.16
N SER A 143 8.62 14.08 2.48
CA SER A 143 8.24 13.11 3.52
C SER A 143 6.73 13.04 3.80
N GLY A 144 5.89 13.58 2.92
CA GLY A 144 4.44 13.56 3.10
C GLY A 144 3.84 12.15 2.95
N PRO A 145 2.61 11.93 3.44
CA PRO A 145 1.95 10.65 3.30
C PRO A 145 1.71 10.31 1.82
N VAL A 146 1.69 9.01 1.54
CA VAL A 146 1.24 8.49 0.25
C VAL A 146 -0.26 8.35 0.32
N TYR A 147 -1.00 8.96 -0.60
CA TYR A 147 -2.45 8.77 -0.68
C TYR A 147 -2.75 7.60 -1.61
N VAL A 148 -3.71 6.77 -1.24
CA VAL A 148 -4.14 5.60 -2.00
C VAL A 148 -5.64 5.71 -2.26
N LEU A 149 -6.03 5.41 -3.50
CA LEU A 149 -7.41 5.18 -3.88
C LEU A 149 -7.49 3.81 -4.52
N VAL A 150 -8.41 2.97 -4.03
CA VAL A 150 -8.69 1.66 -4.63
C VAL A 150 -10.09 1.68 -5.24
N TYR A 151 -10.17 1.26 -6.50
CA TYR A 151 -11.42 1.11 -7.21
C TYR A 151 -11.57 -0.29 -7.81
N LYS A 152 -12.82 -0.75 -7.88
CA LYS A 152 -13.22 -1.95 -8.59
C LYS A 152 -13.85 -1.58 -9.93
N VAL A 153 -13.64 -2.40 -10.95
CA VAL A 153 -14.35 -2.29 -12.23
C VAL A 153 -15.39 -3.39 -12.29
N GLU A 154 -16.67 -3.00 -12.40
CA GLU A 154 -17.81 -3.91 -12.37
C GLU A 154 -18.79 -3.54 -13.50
N GLY A 155 -18.82 -4.34 -14.56
CA GLY A 155 -19.55 -4.01 -15.78
C GLY A 155 -19.07 -2.66 -16.35
N GLU A 156 -20.00 -1.71 -16.50
CA GLU A 156 -19.72 -0.34 -16.96
C GLU A 156 -19.63 0.65 -15.78
N ARG A 157 -19.13 0.20 -14.63
CA ARG A 157 -19.00 1.02 -13.42
C ARG A 157 -17.61 0.93 -12.83
N ILE A 158 -17.12 2.07 -12.37
CA ILE A 158 -15.97 2.19 -11.49
C ILE A 158 -16.51 2.47 -10.10
N GLU A 159 -16.19 1.60 -9.16
CA GLU A 159 -16.63 1.71 -7.78
C GLU A 159 -15.43 1.99 -6.90
N VAL A 160 -15.33 3.20 -6.39
CA VAL A 160 -14.31 3.57 -5.43
C VAL A 160 -14.67 2.96 -4.08
N ARG A 161 -13.82 2.06 -3.61
CA ARG A 161 -14.03 1.25 -2.40
C ARG A 161 -13.20 1.78 -1.23
N GLU A 162 -12.11 2.47 -1.51
CA GLU A 162 -11.21 3.04 -0.51
C GLU A 162 -10.58 4.33 -0.99
N VAL A 163 -10.50 5.33 -0.12
CA VAL A 163 -9.70 6.55 -0.32
C VAL A 163 -9.01 6.89 1.01
N GLY A 164 -7.68 7.00 1.04
CA GLY A 164 -7.02 7.30 2.29
C GLY A 164 -5.53 7.57 2.16
N THR A 165 -4.84 7.61 3.28
CA THR A 165 -3.38 7.59 3.33
C THR A 165 -2.92 6.13 3.44
N GLY A 166 -2.16 5.66 2.45
CA GLY A 166 -1.42 4.41 2.57
C GLY A 166 -0.32 4.63 3.59
N ARG A 167 -0.39 3.88 4.71
CA ARG A 167 0.05 4.21 6.07
C ARG A 167 -1.00 5.03 6.82
N GLU A 168 -1.65 4.37 7.78
CA GLU A 168 -1.90 5.04 9.05
C GLU A 168 -0.55 5.58 9.54
N ASP A 169 -0.51 6.88 9.83
CA ASP A 169 0.54 7.49 10.62
C ASP A 169 0.93 6.55 11.78
N ALA A 170 2.10 5.94 11.68
CA ALA A 170 2.86 5.62 12.88
C ALA A 170 3.23 6.97 13.51
N ARG A 171 2.27 7.61 14.19
CA ARG A 171 2.58 8.52 15.30
C ARG A 171 3.20 7.67 16.38
N MET A 172 4.48 7.33 16.21
CA MET A 172 5.37 7.19 17.33
C MET A 172 5.75 8.61 17.69
N ASP A 173 5.14 9.07 18.78
CA ASP A 173 5.61 10.14 19.63
C ASP A 173 7.16 10.07 19.70
N GLU A 174 7.86 11.03 19.11
CA GLU A 174 9.29 11.24 19.38
C GLU A 174 9.39 11.85 20.78
N GLY A 175 9.25 10.99 21.77
CA GLY A 175 9.50 11.24 23.18
C GLY A 175 10.45 10.19 23.73
N VAL A 176 11.73 10.30 23.41
CA VAL A 176 12.86 9.81 24.23
C VAL A 176 13.99 10.83 24.16
#